data_AF-A0AAW0KGA3-F1
#
_entry.id   AF-A0AAW0KGA3-F1
#
_cell.length_a   1.000
_cell.length_b   1.000
_cell.length_c   1.000
_cell.angle_alpha   90.00
_cell.angle_beta   90.00
_cell.angle_gamma   90.00
#
_symmetry.space_group_name_H-M   'P 1'
#
loop_
_entity.id
_entity.type
_entity.pdbx_description
1 polymer ?
#
loop_
_entity_poly.entity_id
_entity_poly.type
_entity_poly.pdbx_seq_one_letter_code
_entity_poly.pdbx_strand_id
1 'polypeptide(L)'
;ITEVRPGMSLVVRMVSTIGNYDYIMDREFKKSGSIKFGVGLSGILEAKASTYTHKKQVKEDIYGTLVTENTIAINHDHYITCYLDLDIDGERIHL
;
A
#
# COMPACT_ATOMS: atom_id res chain seq x y z
N ILE A 1 -25.15 -22.06 15.21
CA ILE A 1 -24.59 -20.88 15.88
C ILE A 1 -25.74 -20.20 16.60
N THR A 2 -25.67 -20.06 17.92
CA THR A 2 -26.78 -19.53 18.76
C THR A 2 -26.51 -18.13 19.33
N GLU A 3 -25.28 -17.61 19.20
CA GLU A 3 -24.92 -16.24 19.60
C GLU A 3 -23.91 -15.64 18.61
N VAL A 4 -24.06 -14.35 18.30
CA VAL A 4 -23.13 -13.54 17.49
C VAL A 4 -23.01 -12.16 18.14
N ARG A 5 -21.79 -11.61 18.18
CA ARG A 5 -21.53 -10.22 18.61
C ARG A 5 -20.84 -9.45 17.49
N PRO A 6 -21.28 -8.22 17.17
CA PRO A 6 -20.64 -7.43 16.14
C PRO A 6 -19.24 -6.99 16.56
N GLY A 7 -18.28 -7.18 15.65
CA GLY A 7 -16.95 -6.58 15.77
C GLY A 7 -17.03 -5.08 15.48
N MET A 8 -16.36 -4.29 16.33
CA MET A 8 -16.18 -2.86 16.10
C MET A 8 -14.70 -2.53 16.26
N SER A 9 -14.21 -1.65 15.41
CA SER A 9 -12.83 -1.19 15.41
C SER A 9 -12.78 0.33 15.36
N LEU A 10 -11.75 0.91 15.95
CA LEU A 10 -11.35 2.30 15.74
C LEU A 10 -10.27 2.33 14.66
N VAL A 11 -10.45 3.14 13.61
CA VAL A 11 -9.43 3.35 12.58
C VAL A 11 -8.93 4.78 12.67
N VAL A 12 -7.62 4.93 12.88
CA VAL A 12 -6.93 6.21 12.70
C VAL A 12 -6.26 6.17 11.33
N ARG A 13 -6.70 7.04 10.43
CA ARG A 13 -6.24 7.11 9.03
C ARG A 13 -5.45 8.39 8.79
N MET A 14 -4.29 8.24 8.17
CA MET A 14 -3.55 9.34 7.55
C MET A 14 -3.51 9.11 6.03
N VAL A 15 -3.62 10.20 5.26
CA VAL A 15 -3.37 10.19 3.82
C VAL A 15 -2.29 11.23 3.53
N SER A 16 -1.26 10.82 2.80
CA SER A 16 -0.17 11.69 2.35
C SER A 16 0.02 11.56 0.86
N THR A 17 0.02 12.68 0.15
CA THR A 17 0.30 12.75 -1.29
C THR A 17 1.74 13.22 -1.49
N ILE A 18 2.54 12.44 -2.22
CA ILE A 18 3.91 12.79 -2.59
C ILE A 18 4.02 12.65 -4.10
N GLY A 19 4.11 13.79 -4.79
CA GLY A 19 4.13 13.83 -6.24
C GLY A 19 2.85 13.22 -6.83
N ASN A 20 3.01 12.16 -7.61
CA ASN A 20 1.93 11.47 -8.31
C ASN A 20 1.22 10.38 -7.48
N TYR A 21 1.71 10.04 -6.29
CA TYR A 21 1.15 8.95 -5.48
C TYR A 21 0.50 9.42 -4.18
N ASP A 22 -0.59 8.75 -3.81
CA ASP A 22 -1.30 8.89 -2.54
C ASP A 22 -1.07 7.65 -1.67
N TYR A 23 -0.57 7.86 -0.46
CA TYR A 23 -0.31 6.83 0.55
C TYR A 23 -1.33 6.92 1.66
N ILE A 24 -2.09 5.84 1.86
CA ILE A 24 -3.11 5.72 2.90
C ILE A 24 -2.57 4.81 3.99
N MET A 25 -2.40 5.34 5.20
CA MET A 25 -1.89 4.58 6.35
C MET A 25 -2.97 4.47 7.42
N ASP A 26 -3.37 3.24 7.72
CA ASP A 26 -4.38 2.93 8.71
C ASP A 26 -3.76 2.23 9.91
N ARG A 27 -4.14 2.68 11.10
CA ARG A 27 -4.03 1.89 12.33
C ARG A 27 -5.42 1.54 12.83
N GLU A 28 -5.76 0.26 12.75
CA GLU A 28 -7.03 -0.29 13.20
C GLU A 28 -6.85 -0.94 14.58
N PHE A 29 -7.57 -0.44 15.58
CA PHE A 29 -7.60 -0.99 16.94
C PHE A 29 -8.89 -1.77 17.15
N LYS A 30 -8.77 -3.05 17.53
CA LYS A 30 -9.90 -3.93 17.79
C LYS A 30 -10.14 -4.10 19.29
N LYS A 31 -11.40 -4.28 19.68
CA LYS A 31 -11.77 -4.61 21.07
C LYS A 31 -11.16 -5.91 21.60
N SER A 32 -10.66 -6.78 20.73
CA SER A 32 -9.91 -7.99 21.09
C SER A 32 -8.46 -7.72 21.55
N GLY A 33 -8.00 -6.45 21.51
CA GLY A 33 -6.61 -6.07 21.77
C GLY A 33 -5.70 -6.10 20.54
N SER A 34 -6.19 -6.58 19.39
CA SER A 34 -5.40 -6.62 18.16
C SER A 34 -5.22 -5.23 17.55
N ILE A 35 -4.00 -4.91 17.15
CA ILE A 35 -3.67 -3.72 16.34
C ILE A 35 -3.31 -4.18 14.93
N LYS A 36 -4.01 -3.68 13.92
CA LYS A 36 -3.73 -3.96 12.51
C LYS A 36 -3.19 -2.71 11.83
N PHE A 37 -2.04 -2.86 11.19
CA PHE A 37 -1.48 -1.85 10.29
C PHE A 37 -1.91 -2.13 8.86
N GLY A 38 -2.41 -1.12 8.16
CA GLY A 38 -2.82 -1.20 6.76
C GLY A 38 -2.16 -0.10 5.94
N VAL A 39 -1.72 -0.45 4.73
CA VAL A 39 -1.20 0.50 3.75
C VAL A 39 -2.02 0.35 2.47
N GLY A 40 -2.53 1.46 1.96
CA GLY A 40 -3.14 1.59 0.64
C GLY A 40 -2.32 2.51 -0.24
N LEU A 41 -2.26 2.19 -1.53
CA LEU A 41 -1.60 3.00 -2.56
C LEU A 41 -2.64 3.39 -3.61
N SER A 42 -2.68 4.68 -3.94
CA SER A 42 -3.53 5.25 -4.98
C SER A 42 -2.74 6.35 -5.71
N GLY A 43 -3.40 7.05 -6.64
CA GLY A 43 -2.82 8.17 -7.38
C GLY A 43 -2.68 7.84 -8.85
N ILE A 44 -1.64 8.40 -9.48
CA ILE A 44 -1.39 8.33 -10.93
C ILE A 44 -0.06 7.62 -11.17
N LEU A 45 -0.05 6.67 -12.10
CA LEU A 45 1.16 5.92 -12.46
C LEU A 45 2.26 6.87 -12.97
N GLU A 46 3.50 6.63 -12.54
CA GLU A 46 4.66 7.23 -13.20
C GLU A 46 4.84 6.58 -14.57
N ALA A 47 4.73 7.41 -15.61
CA ALA A 47 4.61 6.95 -16.98
C ALA A 47 5.78 7.41 -17.84
N LYS A 48 6.26 6.50 -18.68
CA LYS A 48 7.21 6.78 -19.76
C LYS A 48 6.46 6.82 -21.09
N ALA A 49 6.68 7.89 -21.85
CA ALA A 49 6.17 8.01 -23.21
C ALA A 49 6.81 6.96 -24.14
N SER A 50 6.03 6.45 -25.08
CA SER A 50 6.43 5.42 -26.05
C SER A 50 5.78 5.66 -27.41
N THR A 51 6.37 5.12 -28.47
CA THR A 51 5.75 5.07 -29.80
C THR A 51 4.79 3.88 -29.96
N TYR A 52 4.76 2.95 -29.01
CA TYR A 52 3.90 1.76 -29.07
C TYR A 52 2.44 2.14 -28.79
N THR A 53 1.54 1.72 -29.67
CA THR A 53 0.09 1.80 -29.50
C THR A 53 -0.52 0.44 -29.14
N HIS A 54 0.17 -0.66 -29.44
CA HIS A 54 -0.32 -2.03 -29.22
C HIS A 54 0.78 -2.95 -28.68
N LYS A 55 0.42 -3.85 -27.75
CA LYS A 55 1.37 -4.79 -27.12
C LYS A 55 2.18 -5.63 -28.12
N LYS A 56 1.62 -5.97 -29.29
CA LYS A 56 2.31 -6.76 -30.33
C LYS A 56 3.54 -6.07 -30.92
N GLN A 57 3.63 -4.74 -30.82
CA GLN A 57 4.77 -3.93 -31.28
C GLN A 57 5.97 -4.02 -30.33
N VAL A 58 5.74 -4.38 -29.07
CA VAL A 58 6.80 -4.55 -28.07
C VAL A 58 7.56 -5.84 -28.38
N LYS A 59 8.84 -5.72 -28.73
CA LYS A 59 9.74 -6.84 -29.08
C LYS A 59 10.95 -6.98 -28.15
N GLU A 60 11.05 -6.08 -27.19
CA GLU A 60 12.17 -5.95 -26.26
C GLU A 60 11.64 -5.80 -24.84
N ASP A 61 12.54 -5.87 -23.87
CA ASP A 61 12.19 -5.51 -22.50
C ASP A 61 12.04 -3.99 -22.38
N ILE A 62 10.86 -3.56 -21.95
CA ILE A 62 10.50 -2.15 -21.79
C ILE A 62 10.53 -1.69 -20.33
N TYR A 63 10.93 -2.57 -19.41
CA TYR A 63 11.02 -2.30 -17.96
C TYR A 63 9.71 -1.76 -17.35
N GLY A 64 8.58 -2.24 -17.87
CA GLY A 64 7.26 -1.74 -17.53
C GLY A 64 6.15 -2.45 -18.29
N THR A 65 4.93 -1.93 -18.16
CA THR A 65 3.75 -2.42 -18.88
C THR A 65 3.17 -1.33 -19.77
N LEU A 66 2.93 -1.63 -21.05
CA LEU A 66 2.12 -0.75 -21.92
C LEU A 66 0.66 -0.80 -21.44
N VAL A 67 0.24 0.23 -20.71
CA VAL A 67 -1.09 0.31 -20.06
C VAL A 67 -2.14 0.98 -20.94
N THR A 68 -1.71 1.89 -21.81
CA THR A 68 -2.52 2.50 -22.87
C THR A 68 -1.62 2.92 -24.02
N GLU A 69 -2.19 3.43 -25.11
CA GLU A 69 -1.44 3.93 -26.25
C GLU A 69 -0.37 4.93 -25.79
N ASN A 70 0.85 4.74 -26.30
CA ASN A 70 2.01 5.59 -26.06
C ASN A 70 2.48 5.69 -24.59
N THR A 71 1.95 4.85 -23.69
CA THR A 71 2.12 5.02 -22.24
C THR A 71 2.56 3.74 -21.57
N ILE A 72 3.82 3.71 -21.13
CA ILE A 72 4.40 2.60 -20.37
C ILE A 72 4.39 2.97 -18.88
N ALA A 73 3.74 2.15 -18.06
CA ALA A 73 3.86 2.22 -16.61
C ALA A 73 5.17 1.52 -16.19
N ILE A 74 6.13 2.28 -15.67
CA ILE A 74 7.47 1.77 -15.35
C ILE A 74 7.41 0.92 -14.08
N ASN A 75 8.11 -0.21 -14.08
CA ASN A 75 8.21 -1.07 -12.90
C ASN A 75 8.97 -0.35 -11.79
N HIS A 76 8.43 -0.37 -10.57
CA HIS A 76 9.05 0.17 -9.37
C HIS A 76 8.44 -0.50 -8.13
N ASP A 77 9.10 -0.31 -6.99
CA ASP A 77 8.68 -0.87 -5.71
C ASP A 77 8.24 0.23 -4.75
N HIS A 78 7.37 -0.13 -3.80
CA HIS A 78 7.08 0.69 -2.62
C HIS A 78 7.52 -0.07 -1.37
N TYR A 79 8.52 0.47 -0.67
CA TYR A 79 8.97 -0.05 0.62
C TYR A 79 8.40 0.80 1.75
N ILE A 80 7.75 0.15 2.72
CA ILE A 80 7.18 0.81 3.88
C ILE A 80 7.81 0.22 5.14
N THR A 81 8.39 1.09 5.96
CA THR A 81 8.97 0.74 7.26
C THR A 81 8.22 1.44 8.37
N CYS A 82 7.92 0.73 9.44
CA CYS A 82 7.28 1.29 10.63
C CYS A 82 8.22 1.08 11.83
N TYR A 83 8.47 2.13 12.59
CA TYR A 83 9.03 2.01 13.93
C TYR A 83 7.90 1.60 14.88
N LEU A 84 8.09 0.50 15.62
CA LEU A 84 7.16 -0.02 16.61
C LEU A 84 7.91 -0.23 17.92
N ASP A 85 7.76 0.73 18.82
CA ASP A 85 8.25 0.67 20.18
C ASP A 85 7.17 0.03 21.05
N LEU A 86 7.32 -1.25 21.36
CA LEU A 86 6.31 -2.02 22.07
C LEU A 86 6.83 -2.43 23.44
N ASP A 87 6.17 -1.98 24.49
CA ASP A 87 6.39 -2.41 25.87
C ASP A 87 5.29 -3.40 26.28
N ILE A 88 5.48 -4.68 25.99
CA ILE A 88 4.50 -5.74 26.28
C ILE A 88 4.55 -6.09 27.77
N ASP A 89 3.52 -5.70 28.52
CA ASP A 89 3.41 -5.84 29.99
C ASP A 89 4.58 -5.17 30.77
N GLY A 90 5.23 -4.18 30.16
CA GLY A 90 6.30 -3.37 30.76
C GLY A 90 7.51 -3.20 29.84
N GLU A 91 8.44 -2.34 30.24
CA GLU A 91 9.64 -1.98 29.45
C GLU A 91 10.67 -3.11 29.37
N ARG A 92 10.66 -4.03 30.34
CA ARG A 92 11.65 -5.11 30.41
C ARG A 92 11.19 -6.30 29.58
N ILE A 93 11.51 -6.26 28.29
CA ILE A 93 11.32 -7.39 27.38
C ILE A 93 12.60 -8.23 27.33
N HIS A 94 12.47 -9.54 27.51
CA HIS A 94 13.53 -10.48 27.14
C HIS A 94 13.29 -10.94 25.71
N LEU A 95 14.22 -10.57 24.83
CA LEU A 95 14.41 -11.14 23.50
C LEU A 95 15.56 -12.16 23.56
#